data_AF-A0AA44L9U8-F1
#
_entry.id   AF-A0AA44L9U8-F1
#
_cell.length_a   1.000
_cell.length_b   1.000
_cell.length_c   1.000
_cell.angle_alpha   90.00
_cell.angle_beta   90.00
_cell.angle_gamma   90.00
#
_symmetry.space_group_name_H-M   'P 1'
#
loop_
_entity.id
_entity.type
_entity.pdbx_description
1 polymer ?
#
loop_
_entity_poly.entity_id
_entity_poly.type
_entity_poly.pdbx_seq_one_letter_code
_entity_poly.pdbx_strand_id
1 'polypeptide(L)'
;MIELENMPEVDTRSVEEQVQDFIDVEMQKLEQQHLLARDNLNRAKANAKREYLDHCKRHLCGNAVQVLQQFEKLAREGWKLDINNMQILPGFADLYLTPPDATIKAGIRKAQREAVAAYKLRLEVERKNALDTIQKAAGDLFDQLTVQEAIEKQKRARDALISKMVLGEKMGKASL
;
A
#
# COMPACT_ATOMS: atom_id res chain seq x y z
N MET A 1 -15.34 -45.97 -31.76
CA MET A 1 -15.86 -44.83 -31.00
C MET A 1 -14.62 -44.15 -30.44
N ILE A 2 -14.14 -43.08 -31.07
CA ILE A 2 -12.90 -42.42 -30.67
C ILE A 2 -13.34 -41.30 -29.70
N GLU A 3 -12.98 -41.46 -28.44
CA GLU A 3 -13.19 -40.48 -27.37
C GLU A 3 -12.32 -39.25 -27.67
N LEU A 4 -12.94 -38.21 -28.23
CA LEU A 4 -12.39 -36.87 -28.40
C LEU A 4 -12.85 -36.01 -27.20
N GLU A 5 -12.44 -36.36 -25.99
CA GLU A 5 -12.70 -35.53 -24.82
C GLU A 5 -11.38 -35.02 -24.24
N ASN A 6 -11.32 -33.69 -24.09
CA ASN A 6 -10.19 -32.83 -23.73
C ASN A 6 -9.25 -32.43 -24.88
N MET A 7 -9.80 -31.79 -25.91
CA MET A 7 -9.05 -30.64 -26.45
C MET A 7 -8.96 -29.59 -25.33
N PRO A 8 -7.77 -29.08 -24.97
CA PRO A 8 -7.71 -27.90 -24.12
C PRO A 8 -8.55 -26.81 -24.80
N GLU A 9 -9.41 -26.12 -24.06
CA GLU A 9 -10.03 -24.89 -24.55
C GLU A 9 -8.88 -23.97 -24.98
N VAL A 10 -8.62 -23.93 -26.29
CA VAL A 10 -7.63 -23.04 -26.87
C VAL A 10 -8.27 -21.67 -26.74
N ASP A 11 -7.78 -20.88 -25.79
CA ASP A 11 -8.20 -19.49 -25.64
C ASP A 11 -7.96 -18.78 -26.97
N THR A 12 -9.04 -18.45 -27.68
CA THR A 12 -8.98 -17.91 -29.05
C THR A 12 -8.71 -16.42 -29.08
N ARG A 13 -8.63 -15.78 -27.91
CA ARG A 13 -8.33 -14.34 -27.78
C ARG A 13 -6.90 -14.04 -28.20
N SER A 14 -6.67 -12.83 -28.68
CA SER A 14 -5.31 -12.39 -28.99
C SER A 14 -4.48 -12.25 -27.72
N VAL A 15 -3.14 -12.34 -27.85
CA VAL A 15 -2.21 -12.09 -26.73
C VAL A 15 -2.47 -10.70 -26.13
N GLU A 16 -2.77 -9.71 -26.97
CA GLU A 16 -3.05 -8.33 -26.57
C GLU A 16 -4.35 -8.23 -25.75
N GLU A 17 -5.40 -8.96 -26.13
CA GLU A 17 -6.66 -9.03 -25.38
C GLU A 17 -6.45 -9.69 -24.01
N GLN A 18 -5.70 -10.80 -23.95
CA GLN A 18 -5.43 -11.50 -22.70
C GLN A 18 -4.61 -10.65 -21.72
N VAL A 19 -3.65 -9.86 -22.23
CA VAL A 19 -2.86 -8.93 -21.41
C VAL A 19 -3.71 -7.74 -20.95
N GLN A 20 -4.60 -7.23 -21.80
CA GLN A 20 -5.52 -6.16 -21.42
C GLN A 20 -6.51 -6.61 -20.33
N ASP A 21 -7.07 -7.81 -20.47
CA ASP A 21 -7.96 -8.40 -19.46
C ASP A 21 -7.24 -8.56 -18.11
N PHE A 22 -5.96 -8.97 -18.12
CA PHE A 22 -5.14 -9.05 -16.92
C PHE A 22 -4.97 -7.68 -16.25
N ILE A 23 -4.63 -6.64 -17.03
CA ILE A 23 -4.48 -5.27 -16.54
C ILE A 23 -5.78 -4.79 -15.91
N ASP A 24 -6.92 -5.01 -16.57
CA ASP A 24 -8.22 -4.54 -16.11
C ASP A 24 -8.63 -5.22 -14.79
N VAL A 25 -8.38 -6.53 -14.65
CA VAL A 25 -8.63 -7.27 -13.40
C VAL A 25 -7.75 -6.76 -12.26
N GLU A 26 -6.45 -6.55 -12.50
CA GLU A 26 -5.54 -6.06 -11.45
C GLU A 26 -5.84 -4.60 -11.06
N MET A 27 -6.24 -3.77 -12.02
CA MET A 27 -6.69 -2.40 -11.77
C MET A 27 -7.96 -2.37 -10.92
N GLN A 28 -8.93 -3.25 -11.17
CA GLN A 28 -10.13 -3.36 -10.34
C GLN A 28 -9.80 -3.79 -8.90
N LYS A 29 -8.86 -4.73 -8.71
CA LYS A 29 -8.39 -5.11 -7.37
C LYS A 29 -7.76 -3.94 -6.63
N LEU A 30 -6.94 -3.14 -7.33
CA LEU A 30 -6.30 -1.95 -6.76
C LEU A 30 -7.33 -0.89 -6.33
N GLU A 31 -8.38 -0.67 -7.12
CA GLU A 31 -9.45 0.27 -6.79
C GLU A 31 -10.26 -0.18 -5.56
N GLN A 32 -10.56 -1.48 -5.45
CA GLN A 32 -11.24 -2.03 -4.27
C GLN A 32 -10.44 -1.85 -2.99
N GLN A 33 -9.11 -2.03 -3.04
CA GLN A 33 -8.23 -1.78 -1.89
C GLN A 33 -8.23 -0.30 -1.47
N HIS A 34 -8.28 0.63 -2.44
CA HIS A 34 -8.31 2.06 -2.14
C HIS A 34 -9.60 2.51 -1.43
N LEU A 35 -10.75 1.89 -1.74
CA LEU A 35 -12.02 2.20 -1.06
C LEU A 35 -11.96 1.91 0.44
N LEU A 36 -11.28 0.82 0.84
CA LEU A 36 -11.08 0.45 2.25
C LEU A 36 -10.11 1.39 2.99
N ALA A 37 -9.32 2.19 2.28
CA ALA A 37 -8.34 3.11 2.87
C ALA A 37 -8.95 4.39 3.47
N ARG A 38 -10.24 4.70 3.22
CA ARG A 38 -10.92 5.89 3.77
C ARG A 38 -11.08 5.83 5.29
N ASP A 39 -11.36 4.67 5.87
CA ASP A 39 -11.52 4.51 7.32
C ASP A 39 -10.20 4.71 8.08
N ASN A 40 -9.08 4.44 7.42
CA ASN A 40 -7.74 4.62 7.98
C ASN A 40 -7.37 6.10 8.18
N LEU A 41 -7.96 7.04 7.44
CA LEU A 41 -7.71 8.47 7.63
C LEU A 41 -8.23 8.98 8.98
N ASN A 42 -9.41 8.51 9.40
CA ASN A 42 -9.98 8.88 10.69
C ASN A 42 -9.16 8.26 11.84
N ARG A 43 -8.68 7.03 11.65
CA ARG A 43 -7.76 6.38 12.58
C ARG A 43 -6.43 7.14 12.70
N ALA A 44 -5.86 7.59 11.58
CA ALA A 44 -4.64 8.40 11.57
C ALA A 44 -4.81 9.70 12.36
N LYS A 45 -5.92 10.42 12.18
CA LYS A 45 -6.23 11.65 12.96
C LYS A 45 -6.41 11.37 14.45
N ALA A 46 -7.04 10.25 14.81
CA ALA A 46 -7.24 9.86 16.21
C ALA A 46 -5.89 9.53 16.89
N ASN A 47 -5.05 8.75 16.21
CA ASN A 47 -3.70 8.41 16.69
C ASN A 47 -2.85 9.67 16.85
N ALA A 48 -2.82 10.56 15.85
CA ALA A 48 -2.07 11.80 15.92
C ALA A 48 -2.51 12.72 17.06
N LYS A 49 -3.82 12.76 17.36
CA LYS A 49 -4.33 13.50 18.53
C LYS A 49 -3.80 12.87 19.84
N ARG A 50 -3.85 11.54 19.96
CA ARG A 50 -3.38 10.84 21.16
C ARG A 50 -1.89 11.08 21.37
N GLU A 51 -1.08 10.84 20.36
CA GLU A 51 0.37 11.06 20.41
C GLU A 51 0.70 12.52 20.75
N TYR A 52 0.01 13.49 20.15
CA TYR A 52 0.21 14.89 20.50
C TYR A 52 -0.09 15.16 21.98
N LEU A 53 -1.22 14.65 22.50
CA LEU A 53 -1.61 14.85 23.90
C LEU A 53 -0.65 14.19 24.89
N ASP A 54 -0.08 13.03 24.53
CA ASP A 54 0.90 12.33 25.37
C ASP A 54 2.21 13.14 25.48
N HIS A 55 2.57 13.92 24.45
CA HIS A 55 3.84 14.66 24.39
C HIS A 55 3.71 16.17 24.60
N CYS A 56 2.49 16.73 24.72
CA CYS A 56 2.31 18.18 24.83
C CYS A 56 2.57 18.73 26.24
N LYS A 57 2.92 17.89 27.22
CA LYS A 57 3.21 18.34 28.59
C LYS A 57 4.61 18.94 28.69
N ARG A 58 4.77 19.96 29.54
CA ARG A 58 6.06 20.55 29.89
C ARG A 58 6.49 20.09 31.27
N HIS A 59 7.70 19.55 31.37
CA HIS A 59 8.29 19.13 32.64
C HIS A 59 9.14 20.26 33.22
N LEU A 60 8.92 20.58 34.49
CA LEU A 60 9.76 21.48 35.27
C LEU A 60 10.27 20.71 36.49
N CYS A 61 11.59 20.61 36.63
CA CYS A 61 12.21 19.80 37.67
C CYS A 61 13.47 20.49 38.19
N GLY A 62 13.73 20.41 39.49
CA GLY A 62 14.94 20.95 40.11
C GLY A 62 14.67 21.70 41.40
N ASN A 63 15.46 22.74 41.67
CA ASN A 63 15.34 23.52 42.90
C ASN A 63 13.94 24.14 43.03
N ALA A 64 13.28 23.91 44.17
CA ALA A 64 11.88 24.29 44.38
C ALA A 64 11.61 25.78 44.13
N VAL A 65 12.50 26.68 44.56
CA VAL A 65 12.31 28.13 44.36
C VAL A 65 12.34 28.49 42.88
N GLN A 66 13.31 27.94 42.14
CA GLN A 66 13.45 28.20 40.70
C GLN A 66 12.28 27.60 39.91
N VAL A 67 11.88 26.37 40.24
CA VAL A 67 10.76 25.67 39.59
C VAL A 67 9.46 26.43 39.82
N LEU A 68 9.18 26.88 41.05
CA LEU A 68 7.97 27.65 41.37
C LEU A 68 7.97 29.03 40.69
N GLN A 69 9.11 29.71 40.60
CA GLN A 69 9.23 30.96 39.83
C GLN A 69 8.95 30.76 38.33
N GLN A 70 9.41 29.66 37.75
CA GLN A 70 9.11 29.31 36.36
C GLN A 70 7.63 28.94 36.19
N PHE A 71 7.08 28.16 37.12
CA PHE A 71 5.67 27.82 37.13
C PHE A 71 4.78 29.06 37.22
N GLU A 72 5.10 30.02 38.09
CA GLU A 72 4.33 31.26 38.24
C GLU A 72 4.22 32.02 36.91
N LYS A 73 5.32 32.14 36.17
CA LYS A 73 5.32 32.76 34.83
C LYS A 73 4.40 32.01 33.87
N LEU A 74 4.51 30.69 33.82
CA LEU A 74 3.73 29.84 32.93
C LEU A 74 2.24 29.79 33.31
N ALA A 75 1.92 29.85 34.60
CA ALA A 75 0.55 29.92 35.09
C ALA A 75 -0.14 31.21 34.62
N ARG A 76 0.58 32.35 34.58
CA ARG A 76 0.07 33.61 34.01
C ARG A 76 -0.17 33.52 32.50
N GLU A 77 0.59 32.69 31.79
CA GLU A 77 0.38 32.36 30.38
C GLU A 77 -0.75 31.34 30.15
N GLY A 78 -1.39 30.84 31.22
CA GLY A 78 -2.53 29.92 31.16
C GLY A 78 -2.15 28.44 31.17
N TRP A 79 -0.90 28.09 31.48
CA TRP A 79 -0.50 26.70 31.71
C TRP A 79 -1.13 26.18 33.01
N LYS A 80 -1.57 24.93 32.99
CA LYS A 80 -2.22 24.26 34.11
C LYS A 80 -1.29 23.20 34.69
N LEU A 81 -1.17 23.15 36.02
CA LEU A 81 -0.41 22.10 36.70
C LEU A 81 -1.18 20.78 36.74
N ASP A 82 -0.51 19.68 36.41
CA ASP A 82 -1.02 18.32 36.61
C ASP A 82 -0.75 17.88 38.05
N ILE A 83 -1.73 18.13 38.93
CA ILE A 83 -1.61 17.88 40.38
C ILE A 83 -1.33 16.40 40.68
N ASN A 84 -1.80 15.49 39.83
CA ASN A 84 -1.62 14.05 40.04
C ASN A 84 -0.16 13.61 39.91
N ASN A 85 0.65 14.36 39.16
CA ASN A 85 2.05 14.05 38.87
C ASN A 85 3.01 15.04 39.55
N MET A 86 2.53 15.80 40.54
CA MET A 86 3.34 16.77 41.28
C MET A 86 4.13 16.07 42.39
N GLN A 87 5.45 16.30 42.45
CA GLN A 87 6.28 15.93 43.60
C GLN A 87 6.97 17.16 44.17
N ILE A 88 6.81 17.36 45.49
CA ILE A 88 7.46 18.45 46.22
C ILE A 88 8.21 17.85 47.41
N LEU A 89 9.51 18.13 47.48
CA LEU A 89 10.41 17.72 48.54
C LEU A 89 11.12 18.96 49.10
N PRO A 90 11.75 18.89 50.29
CA PRO A 90 12.53 20.00 50.82
C PRO A 90 13.61 20.46 49.81
N GLY A 91 13.46 21.69 49.29
CA GLY A 91 14.38 22.27 48.31
C GLY A 91 14.25 21.77 46.87
N PHE A 92 13.34 20.83 46.58
CA PHE A 92 13.17 20.25 45.25
C PHE A 92 11.71 20.18 44.83
N ALA A 93 11.42 20.48 43.56
CA ALA A 93 10.09 20.34 42.98
C ALA A 93 10.18 19.70 41.59
N ASP A 94 9.21 18.84 41.30
CA ASP A 94 9.00 18.18 40.03
C ASP A 94 7.52 18.34 39.62
N LEU A 95 7.28 19.06 38.52
CA LEU A 95 5.98 19.49 38.05
C LEU A 95 5.80 19.14 36.58
N TYR A 96 4.63 18.61 36.24
CA TYR A 96 4.17 18.48 34.85
C TYR A 96 3.09 19.51 34.56
N LEU A 97 3.28 20.29 33.49
CA LEU A 97 2.37 21.34 33.07
C LEU A 97 1.69 21.01 31.75
N THR A 98 0.39 21.29 31.70
CA THR A 98 -0.46 21.17 30.53
C THR A 98 -0.62 22.55 29.88
N PRO A 99 -0.43 22.69 28.56
CA PRO A 99 -0.54 23.98 27.89
C PRO A 99 -1.99 24.53 27.89
N PRO A 100 -2.17 25.81 27.56
CA PRO A 100 -3.50 26.40 27.42
C PRO A 100 -4.37 25.67 26.39
N ASP A 101 -5.68 25.62 26.62
CA ASP A 101 -6.63 24.88 25.78
C ASP A 101 -6.61 25.36 24.31
N ALA A 102 -6.36 26.66 24.08
CA ALA A 102 -6.22 27.22 22.73
C ALA A 102 -5.00 26.64 22.00
N THR A 103 -3.85 26.58 22.68
CA THR A 103 -2.60 26.02 22.16
C THR A 103 -2.74 24.52 21.91
N ILE A 104 -3.37 23.78 22.83
CA ILE A 104 -3.65 22.35 22.66
C ILE A 104 -4.51 22.11 21.41
N LYS A 105 -5.61 22.85 21.26
CA LYS A 105 -6.50 22.72 20.10
C LYS A 105 -5.77 23.03 18.80
N ALA A 106 -4.95 24.07 18.77
CA ALA A 106 -4.14 24.44 17.60
C ALA A 106 -3.11 23.35 17.25
N GLY A 107 -2.41 22.83 18.27
CA GLY A 107 -1.42 21.76 18.10
C GLY A 107 -2.03 20.45 17.62
N ILE A 108 -3.17 20.02 18.17
CA ILE A 108 -3.92 18.84 17.68
C ILE A 108 -4.30 19.03 16.21
N ARG A 109 -4.84 20.20 15.84
CA ARG A 109 -5.21 20.46 14.43
C ARG A 109 -4.00 20.38 13.50
N LYS A 110 -2.84 20.90 13.93
CA LYS A 110 -1.59 20.83 13.17
C LYS A 110 -1.13 19.37 13.01
N ALA A 111 -1.01 18.63 14.11
CA ALA A 111 -0.61 17.22 14.11
C ALA A 111 -1.54 16.36 13.25
N GLN A 112 -2.85 16.58 13.34
CA GLN A 112 -3.83 15.87 12.50
C GLN A 112 -3.69 16.19 11.01
N ARG A 113 -3.40 17.44 10.64
CA ARG A 113 -3.17 17.83 9.24
C ARG A 113 -1.90 17.17 8.70
N GLU A 114 -0.82 17.19 9.47
CA GLU A 114 0.45 16.56 9.10
C GLU A 114 0.30 15.04 8.95
N ALA A 115 -0.38 14.38 9.88
CA ALA A 115 -0.66 12.94 9.80
C ALA A 115 -1.51 12.58 8.57
N VAL A 116 -2.52 13.38 8.24
CA VAL A 116 -3.32 13.17 7.03
C VAL A 116 -2.50 13.39 5.77
N ALA A 117 -1.64 14.42 5.73
CA ALA A 117 -0.78 14.68 4.58
C ALA A 117 0.23 13.54 4.36
N ALA A 118 0.88 13.08 5.44
CA ALA A 118 1.80 11.95 5.39
C ALA A 118 1.10 10.65 4.94
N TYR A 119 -0.10 10.39 5.45
CA TYR A 119 -0.88 9.22 5.05
C TYR A 119 -1.28 9.27 3.57
N LYS A 120 -1.71 10.43 3.06
CA LYS A 120 -2.01 10.61 1.63
C LYS A 120 -0.78 10.36 0.76
N LEU A 121 0.36 10.93 1.12
CA LEU A 121 1.62 10.72 0.40
C LEU A 121 1.98 9.23 0.36
N ARG A 122 1.82 8.52 1.48
CA ARG A 122 2.05 7.08 1.56
C ARG A 122 1.11 6.31 0.62
N LEU A 123 -0.18 6.64 0.58
CA LEU A 123 -1.13 6.02 -0.35
C LEU A 123 -0.76 6.28 -1.82
N GLU A 124 -0.30 7.49 -2.16
CA GLU A 124 0.16 7.81 -3.52
C GLU A 124 1.38 6.98 -3.92
N VAL A 125 2.35 6.82 -3.00
CA VAL A 125 3.54 5.98 -3.22
C VAL A 125 3.16 4.50 -3.36
N GLU A 126 2.31 3.99 -2.47
CA GLU A 126 1.81 2.61 -2.53
C GLU A 126 1.07 2.34 -3.85
N ARG A 127 0.23 3.29 -4.29
CA ARG A 127 -0.45 3.20 -5.60
C ARG A 127 0.54 3.18 -6.75
N LYS A 128 1.54 4.06 -6.74
CA LYS A 128 2.56 4.10 -7.79
C LYS A 128 3.30 2.77 -7.88
N ASN A 129 3.75 2.24 -6.75
CA ASN A 129 4.45 0.96 -6.69
C ASN A 129 3.58 -0.21 -7.18
N ALA A 130 2.28 -0.20 -6.85
CA ALA A 130 1.34 -1.20 -7.33
C ALA A 130 1.17 -1.13 -8.86
N LEU A 131 1.01 0.08 -9.43
CA LEU A 131 0.93 0.28 -10.88
C LEU A 131 2.20 -0.19 -11.60
N ASP A 132 3.37 0.14 -11.07
CA ASP A 132 4.67 -0.32 -11.63
C ASP A 132 4.78 -1.86 -11.60
N THR A 133 4.20 -2.50 -10.59
CA THR A 133 4.18 -3.96 -10.46
C THR A 133 3.22 -4.60 -11.47
N ILE A 134 2.02 -4.03 -11.64
CA ILE A 134 1.05 -4.48 -12.65
C ILE A 134 1.65 -4.34 -14.04
N GLN A 135 2.31 -3.22 -14.34
CA GLN A 135 2.95 -3.00 -15.64
C GLN A 135 4.04 -4.03 -15.93
N LYS A 136 4.88 -4.36 -14.94
CA LYS A 136 5.91 -5.40 -15.10
C LYS A 136 5.29 -6.77 -15.33
N ALA A 137 4.30 -7.15 -14.52
CA ALA A 137 3.62 -8.43 -14.65
C ALA A 137 2.90 -8.56 -16.01
N ALA A 138 2.30 -7.49 -16.52
CA ALA A 138 1.69 -7.46 -17.84
C ALA A 138 2.72 -7.64 -18.97
N GLY A 139 3.91 -7.02 -18.84
CA GLY A 139 5.02 -7.23 -19.77
C GLY A 139 5.53 -8.67 -19.76
N ASP A 140 5.74 -9.24 -18.57
CA ASP A 140 6.16 -10.64 -18.42
C ASP A 140 5.11 -11.60 -19.01
N LEU A 141 3.82 -11.32 -18.83
CA LEU A 141 2.72 -12.09 -19.41
C LEU A 141 2.73 -12.01 -20.94
N PHE A 142 2.90 -10.81 -21.50
CA PHE A 142 2.99 -10.61 -22.95
C PHE A 142 4.14 -11.42 -23.56
N ASP A 143 5.32 -11.38 -22.96
CA ASP A 143 6.50 -12.12 -23.42
C ASP A 143 6.25 -13.64 -23.37
N GLN A 144 5.65 -14.13 -22.27
CA GLN A 144 5.32 -15.56 -22.11
C GLN A 144 4.33 -16.04 -23.17
N LEU A 145 3.23 -15.30 -23.38
CA LEU A 145 2.20 -15.66 -24.35
C LEU A 145 2.73 -15.60 -25.79
N THR A 146 3.56 -14.61 -26.11
CA THR A 146 4.19 -14.49 -27.43
C THR A 146 5.11 -15.67 -27.73
N VAL A 147 5.92 -16.11 -26.76
CA VAL A 147 6.78 -17.29 -26.90
C VAL A 147 5.94 -18.57 -27.05
N GLN A 148 4.87 -18.72 -26.28
CA GLN A 148 3.96 -19.86 -26.40
C GLN A 148 3.30 -19.93 -27.78
N GLU A 149 2.82 -18.80 -28.31
CA GLU A 149 2.21 -18.73 -29.63
C GLU A 149 3.21 -19.11 -30.73
N ALA A 150 4.47 -18.68 -30.61
CA ALA A 150 5.53 -19.04 -31.53
C ALA A 150 5.84 -20.55 -31.50
N ILE A 151 5.90 -21.16 -30.31
CA ILE A 151 6.11 -22.61 -30.14
C ILE A 151 4.93 -23.39 -30.74
N GLU A 152 3.69 -22.95 -30.52
CA GLU A 152 2.51 -23.61 -31.09
C GLU A 152 2.50 -23.54 -32.62
N LYS A 153 2.81 -22.37 -33.20
CA LYS A 153 2.94 -22.21 -34.66
C LYS A 153 4.01 -23.14 -35.22
N GLN A 154 5.16 -23.26 -34.56
CA GLN A 154 6.24 -24.16 -34.97
C GLN A 154 5.82 -25.63 -34.87
N LYS A 155 5.11 -26.03 -33.80
CA LYS A 155 4.55 -27.38 -33.65
C LYS A 155 3.55 -27.69 -34.76
N ARG A 156 2.58 -26.80 -35.03
CA ARG A 156 1.60 -26.98 -36.12
C ARG A 156 2.28 -27.07 -37.48
N ALA A 157 3.29 -26.25 -37.76
CA ALA A 157 4.07 -26.32 -39.00
C ALA A 157 4.84 -27.64 -39.12
N ARG A 158 5.47 -28.10 -38.04
CA ARG A 158 6.16 -29.39 -37.98
C ARG A 158 5.20 -30.55 -38.21
N ASP A 159 4.06 -30.56 -37.54
CA ASP A 159 3.08 -31.64 -37.64
C ASP A 159 2.43 -31.65 -39.04
N ALA A 160 2.23 -30.49 -39.67
CA ALA A 160 1.81 -30.40 -41.07
C ALA A 160 2.86 -30.94 -42.04
N LEU A 161 4.16 -30.69 -41.80
CA LEU A 161 5.25 -31.25 -42.59
C LEU A 161 5.36 -32.77 -42.42
N ILE A 162 5.28 -33.26 -41.18
CA ILE A 162 5.26 -34.70 -40.87
C ILE A 162 4.07 -35.36 -41.56
N SER A 163 2.87 -34.77 -41.46
CA SER A 163 1.66 -35.28 -42.15
C SER A 163 1.88 -35.38 -43.66
N LYS A 164 2.45 -34.35 -44.29
CA LYS A 164 2.81 -34.38 -45.72
C LYS A 164 3.84 -35.46 -46.06
N MET A 165 4.87 -35.65 -45.24
CA MET A 165 5.87 -36.71 -45.45
C MET A 165 5.27 -38.11 -45.28
N VAL A 166 4.49 -38.34 -44.23
CA VAL A 166 3.85 -39.63 -43.93
C VAL A 166 2.81 -40.00 -45.00
N LEU A 167 2.07 -39.02 -45.55
CA LEU A 167 1.14 -39.25 -46.67
C LEU A 167 1.88 -39.39 -48.01
N GLY A 168 2.99 -38.67 -48.22
CA GLY A 168 3.84 -38.78 -49.39
C GLY A 168 4.53 -40.15 -49.51
N GLU A 169 5.00 -40.72 -48.40
CA GLU A 169 5.58 -42.07 -48.38
C GLU A 169 4.55 -43.17 -48.66
N LYS A 170 3.27 -42.98 -48.30
CA LYS A 170 2.21 -43.94 -48.60
C LYS A 170 1.79 -43.96 -50.07
N MET A 171 1.96 -42.87 -50.81
CA MET A 171 1.70 -42.87 -52.27
C MET A 171 2.86 -43.42 -53.09
N GLY A 172 4.08 -43.49 -52.54
CA GLY A 172 5.28 -43.99 -53.25
C GLY A 172 5.47 -45.52 -53.27
N LYS A 173 4.72 -46.28 -52.44
CA LYS A 173 4.82 -47.75 -52.37
C LYS A 173 3.65 -48.51 -53.02
N ALA A 174 2.79 -47.82 -53.77
CA ALA A 174 1.67 -48.44 -54.50
C ALA A 174 1.93 -48.60 -56.02
N SER A 175 3.18 -48.48 -56.46
CA SER A 175 3.59 -48.77 -57.84
C SER A 175 4.66 -49.84 -57.84
N LEU A 176 4.24 -51.10 -57.92
CA LEU A 176 4.90 -52.23 -58.58
C LEU A 176 3.92 -53.41 -58.62
#